data_AF-A0A073J4H5-F1
#
_entry.id   AF-A0A073J4H5-F1
#
_cell.length_a   1.000
_cell.length_b   1.000
_cell.length_c   1.000
_cell.angle_alpha   90.00
_cell.angle_beta   90.00
_cell.angle_gamma   90.00
#
_symmetry.space_group_name_H-M   'P 1'
#
loop_
_entity.id
_entity.type
_entity.pdbx_description
1 polymer ?
#
loop_
_entity_poly.entity_id
_entity_poly.type
_entity_poly.pdbx_seq_one_letter_code
_entity_poly.pdbx_strand_id
1 'polypeptide(L)'
;MKKLTALAAALFLSICATAFAETAALIPPFHWTYHSLSSLHAAGLINEEIVPGKSAFTPEQVCSLVVMALKRAENDPSKLGDAELSAMRQLTSAYRDHFKLAGYQYEVIRNDIEIAALNAGLTAMETNGAAHEARTLSSEAARSVNKFTFGLYRQAALSGGNNSFFISPYSVSTALAMTYAGARGATEREMEEALFFSPEIHKSMGALISEINNVPQDVAQVSCANALWPAKNEKILPDFAHTVREYYGAELTPLDYAGAPEGSRRRVNKWVEKMTKQKIKDLVPAGAFTRETLLTLTNAVYFKSSWLEEFQPEDTLPRPFWPDGEHSVNVVTMRRRGEALNYAKLPECEIIEMPYKGRRFSMFVILPDKRNGFDAAEEMLSAEQLTKWREKMAPRAVEIFMPKFKQESSYELTSMLSRLGISSAFSPSADFSAVTGTGGVHIDKALHKTFIDVAEEGTEAAAATAIIMKRTSLAERPADVVTFRADHPFVYLITENNSGAILFIGRYMKP
;
A
#
# COMPACT_ATOMS: atom_id res chain seq x y z
N MET A 1 -66.45 16.46 2.62
CA MET A 1 -65.27 17.27 2.22
C MET A 1 -63.94 16.77 2.76
N LYS A 2 -63.77 16.47 4.07
CA LYS A 2 -62.47 15.99 4.62
C LYS A 2 -62.00 14.60 4.14
N LYS A 3 -62.89 13.73 3.61
CA LYS A 3 -62.51 12.44 3.02
C LYS A 3 -62.19 12.50 1.52
N LEU A 4 -62.62 13.54 0.81
CA LEU A 4 -62.27 13.76 -0.60
C LEU A 4 -60.87 14.36 -0.75
N THR A 5 -60.45 15.20 0.20
CA THR A 5 -59.10 15.78 0.24
C THR A 5 -58.02 14.75 0.58
N ALA A 6 -58.35 13.71 1.35
CA ALA A 6 -57.40 12.62 1.67
C ALA A 6 -57.19 11.65 0.48
N LEU A 7 -58.22 11.39 -0.33
CA LEU A 7 -58.10 10.54 -1.51
C LEU A 7 -57.35 11.23 -2.66
N ALA A 8 -57.52 12.55 -2.82
CA ALA A 8 -56.76 13.34 -3.80
C ALA A 8 -55.26 13.45 -3.43
N ALA A 9 -54.94 13.52 -2.14
CA ALA A 9 -53.56 13.50 -1.66
C ALA A 9 -52.90 12.12 -1.84
N ALA A 10 -53.65 11.02 -1.65
CA ALA A 10 -53.15 9.66 -1.88
C ALA A 10 -52.97 9.32 -3.37
N LEU A 11 -53.82 9.85 -4.27
CA LEU A 11 -53.62 9.71 -5.72
C LEU A 11 -52.43 10.55 -6.24
N PHE A 12 -52.18 11.74 -5.66
CA PHE A 12 -51.00 12.53 -6.02
C PHE A 12 -49.69 11.93 -5.50
N LEU A 13 -49.73 11.21 -4.36
CA LEU A 13 -48.57 10.47 -3.83
C LEU A 13 -48.32 9.14 -4.57
N SER A 14 -49.34 8.51 -5.14
CA SER A 14 -49.18 7.26 -5.92
C SER A 14 -48.82 7.50 -7.39
N ILE A 15 -49.06 8.69 -7.96
CA ILE A 15 -48.66 9.04 -9.34
C ILE A 15 -47.26 9.68 -9.38
N CYS A 16 -46.68 10.09 -8.24
CA CYS A 16 -45.27 10.48 -8.16
C CYS A 16 -44.30 9.29 -7.93
N ALA A 17 -44.80 8.06 -7.82
CA ALA A 17 -43.97 6.87 -7.56
C ALA A 17 -43.57 6.09 -8.83
N THR A 18 -43.92 6.58 -10.03
CA THR A 18 -43.47 6.00 -11.31
C THR A 18 -42.96 7.10 -12.24
N ALA A 19 -41.97 7.86 -11.77
CA ALA A 19 -41.09 8.67 -12.61
C ALA A 19 -39.82 9.06 -11.84
N PHE A 20 -39.24 8.15 -11.05
CA PHE A 20 -37.80 8.23 -10.81
C PHE A 20 -37.13 7.67 -12.05
N ALA A 21 -36.89 8.55 -13.02
CA ALA A 21 -35.78 8.32 -13.93
C ALA A 21 -34.54 8.10 -13.06
N GLU A 22 -33.86 6.96 -13.22
CA GLU A 22 -32.50 6.76 -12.73
C GLU A 22 -31.68 7.97 -13.19
N THR A 23 -31.45 8.90 -12.27
CA THR A 23 -30.48 9.97 -12.49
C THR A 23 -29.14 9.28 -12.33
N ALA A 24 -28.52 8.94 -13.47
CA ALA A 24 -27.18 8.36 -13.50
C ALA A 24 -26.26 9.21 -12.61
N ALA A 25 -25.71 8.61 -11.55
CA ALA A 25 -24.91 9.31 -10.58
C ALA A 25 -23.71 9.95 -11.28
N LEU A 26 -23.56 11.27 -11.13
CA LEU A 26 -22.45 12.01 -11.71
C LEU A 26 -21.13 11.56 -11.07
N ILE A 27 -20.10 11.43 -11.88
CA ILE A 27 -18.75 11.15 -11.40
C ILE A 27 -18.29 12.36 -10.58
N PRO A 28 -17.69 12.15 -9.40
CA PRO A 28 -17.22 13.26 -8.57
C PRO A 28 -16.22 14.15 -9.34
N PRO A 29 -16.34 15.49 -9.29
CA PRO A 29 -15.67 16.41 -10.21
C PRO A 29 -14.12 16.48 -10.13
N PHE A 30 -13.51 15.69 -9.24
CA PHE A 30 -12.05 15.51 -9.10
C PHE A 30 -11.62 14.04 -9.10
N HIS A 31 -12.48 13.16 -9.60
CA HIS A 31 -12.16 11.76 -9.83
C HIS A 31 -11.05 11.64 -10.90
N TRP A 32 -10.22 10.60 -10.82
CA TRP A 32 -9.10 10.41 -11.75
C TRP A 32 -9.53 10.39 -13.23
N THR A 33 -10.79 10.02 -13.50
CA THR A 33 -11.43 10.07 -14.83
C THR A 33 -11.23 11.40 -15.55
N TYR A 34 -11.31 12.52 -14.82
CA TYR A 34 -11.13 13.84 -15.43
C TYR A 34 -9.68 14.09 -15.85
N HIS A 35 -8.69 13.48 -15.19
CA HIS A 35 -7.31 13.52 -15.66
C HIS A 35 -7.14 12.74 -16.96
N SER A 36 -7.73 11.54 -17.04
CA SER A 36 -7.71 10.74 -18.27
C SER A 36 -8.47 11.41 -19.42
N LEU A 37 -9.61 12.06 -19.16
CA LEU A 37 -10.31 12.82 -20.19
C LEU A 37 -9.52 14.07 -20.60
N SER A 38 -8.82 14.72 -19.67
CA SER A 38 -8.03 15.91 -19.96
C SER A 38 -6.86 15.63 -20.90
N SER A 39 -6.20 14.46 -20.79
CA SER A 39 -5.17 14.08 -21.76
C SER A 39 -5.78 13.85 -23.16
N LEU A 40 -6.94 13.20 -23.25
CA LEU A 40 -7.65 13.03 -24.52
C LEU A 40 -8.08 14.36 -25.13
N HIS A 41 -8.49 15.32 -24.31
CA HIS A 41 -8.83 16.66 -24.79
C HIS A 41 -7.59 17.42 -25.29
N ALA A 42 -6.48 17.36 -24.54
CA ALA A 42 -5.23 18.01 -24.92
C ALA A 42 -4.67 17.48 -26.25
N ALA A 43 -4.86 16.19 -26.54
CA ALA A 43 -4.53 15.58 -27.83
C ALA A 43 -5.56 15.83 -28.94
N GLY A 44 -6.67 16.53 -28.65
CA GLY A 44 -7.76 16.78 -29.59
C GLY A 44 -8.60 15.54 -29.94
N LEU A 45 -8.48 14.47 -29.15
CA LEU A 45 -9.23 13.21 -29.32
C LEU A 45 -10.68 13.32 -28.82
N ILE A 46 -10.99 14.27 -27.94
CA ILE A 46 -12.35 14.63 -27.55
C ILE A 46 -12.59 16.14 -27.71
N ASN A 47 -13.84 16.57 -27.84
CA ASN A 47 -14.21 17.99 -27.99
C ASN A 47 -14.33 18.70 -26.65
N GLU A 48 -14.69 17.94 -25.63
CA GLU A 48 -15.14 18.42 -24.35
C GLU A 48 -13.94 18.94 -23.57
N GLU A 49 -13.92 20.25 -23.34
CA GLU A 49 -12.94 20.86 -22.46
C GLU A 49 -13.14 20.33 -21.04
N ILE A 50 -12.08 19.75 -20.49
CA ILE A 50 -12.10 19.17 -19.16
C ILE A 50 -11.56 20.19 -18.19
N VAL A 51 -12.46 20.80 -17.42
CA VAL A 51 -12.13 21.75 -16.37
C VAL A 51 -12.31 21.05 -15.03
N PRO A 52 -11.21 20.65 -14.36
CA PRO A 52 -11.27 19.99 -13.05
C PRO A 52 -12.15 20.78 -12.08
N GLY A 53 -13.04 20.09 -11.37
CA GLY A 53 -13.95 20.74 -10.41
C GLY A 53 -15.21 21.36 -11.02
N LYS A 54 -15.30 21.51 -12.34
CA LYS A 54 -16.45 22.10 -13.04
C LYS A 54 -17.11 21.15 -14.02
N SER A 55 -16.34 20.30 -14.70
CA SER A 55 -16.88 19.29 -15.60
C SER A 55 -17.62 18.20 -14.81
N ALA A 56 -18.79 17.80 -15.30
CA ALA A 56 -19.63 16.77 -14.68
C ALA A 56 -20.06 15.77 -15.75
N PHE A 57 -19.66 14.51 -15.61
CA PHE A 57 -20.02 13.45 -16.55
C PHE A 57 -20.64 12.27 -15.81
N THR A 58 -21.60 11.60 -16.43
CA THR A 58 -22.02 10.26 -16.01
C THR A 58 -21.04 9.21 -16.54
N PRO A 59 -20.96 8.01 -15.94
CA PRO A 59 -20.20 6.89 -16.49
C PRO A 59 -20.46 6.61 -17.98
N GLU A 60 -21.71 6.71 -18.44
CA GLU A 60 -22.12 6.48 -19.84
C GLU A 60 -21.63 7.59 -20.78
N GLN A 61 -21.62 8.84 -20.29
CA GLN A 61 -21.02 9.96 -21.03
C GLN A 61 -19.52 9.75 -21.21
N VAL A 62 -18.83 9.24 -20.18
CA VAL A 62 -17.41 8.89 -20.28
C VAL A 62 -17.17 7.78 -21.31
N CYS A 63 -17.99 6.72 -21.31
CA CYS A 63 -17.93 5.70 -22.37
C CYS A 63 -18.08 6.31 -23.77
N SER A 64 -19.00 7.26 -23.94
CA SER A 64 -19.21 7.95 -25.22
C SER A 64 -17.99 8.78 -25.65
N LEU A 65 -17.33 9.43 -24.69
CA LEU A 65 -16.09 10.19 -24.94
C LEU A 65 -14.91 9.28 -25.33
N VAL A 66 -14.80 8.10 -24.71
CA VAL A 66 -13.80 7.10 -25.10
C VAL A 66 -14.03 6.63 -26.54
N VAL A 67 -15.28 6.38 -26.93
CA VAL A 67 -15.62 6.01 -28.31
C VAL A 67 -15.33 7.15 -29.30
N MET A 68 -15.53 8.41 -28.90
CA MET A 68 -15.14 9.56 -29.70
C MET A 68 -13.62 9.61 -29.90
N ALA A 69 -12.85 9.45 -28.82
CA ALA A 69 -11.40 9.41 -28.86
C ALA A 69 -10.87 8.31 -29.78
N LEU A 70 -11.45 7.11 -29.68
CA LEU A 70 -11.12 5.97 -30.53
C LEU A 70 -11.31 6.29 -32.00
N LYS A 71 -12.49 6.79 -32.39
CA LYS A 71 -12.77 7.15 -33.79
C LYS A 71 -11.81 8.23 -34.32
N ARG A 72 -11.34 9.14 -33.47
CA ARG A 72 -10.37 10.16 -33.89
C ARG A 72 -8.97 9.61 -34.02
N ALA A 73 -8.56 8.73 -33.12
CA ALA A 73 -7.30 8.03 -33.21
C ALA A 73 -7.25 7.10 -34.44
N GLU A 74 -8.37 6.46 -34.81
CA GLU A 74 -8.47 5.67 -36.05
C GLU A 74 -8.30 6.52 -37.31
N ASN A 75 -8.82 7.76 -37.30
CA ASN A 75 -8.71 8.69 -38.44
C ASN A 75 -7.35 9.41 -38.50
N ASP A 76 -6.73 9.68 -37.34
CA ASP A 76 -5.44 10.36 -37.22
C ASP A 76 -4.59 9.70 -36.12
N PRO A 77 -3.88 8.59 -36.46
CA PRO A 77 -3.10 7.84 -35.48
C PRO A 77 -1.98 8.65 -34.81
N SER A 78 -1.54 9.76 -35.42
CA SER A 78 -0.48 10.61 -34.86
C SER A 78 -0.89 11.34 -33.56
N LYS A 79 -2.20 11.42 -33.28
CA LYS A 79 -2.75 12.01 -32.06
C LYS A 79 -2.79 11.05 -30.87
N LEU A 80 -2.57 9.76 -31.12
CA LEU A 80 -2.57 8.74 -30.09
C LEU A 80 -1.13 8.52 -29.61
N GLY A 81 -0.77 9.09 -28.45
CA GLY A 81 0.48 8.83 -27.74
C GLY A 81 0.31 7.88 -26.56
N ASP A 82 1.39 7.57 -25.83
CA ASP A 82 1.37 6.67 -24.67
C ASP A 82 0.41 7.13 -23.58
N ALA A 83 0.28 8.45 -23.37
CA ALA A 83 -0.57 9.03 -22.35
C ALA A 83 -2.07 8.91 -22.70
N GLU A 84 -2.41 9.15 -23.96
CA GLU A 84 -3.77 9.03 -24.49
C GLU A 84 -4.21 7.57 -24.53
N LEU A 85 -3.34 6.68 -25.00
CA LEU A 85 -3.58 5.24 -25.00
C LEU A 85 -3.79 4.71 -23.57
N SER A 86 -2.95 5.13 -22.62
CA SER A 86 -3.12 4.80 -21.20
C SER A 86 -4.46 5.30 -20.65
N ALA A 87 -4.83 6.54 -20.95
CA ALA A 87 -6.10 7.12 -20.55
C ALA A 87 -7.30 6.36 -21.13
N MET A 88 -7.29 6.05 -22.43
CA MET A 88 -8.34 5.27 -23.08
C MET A 88 -8.48 3.88 -22.44
N ARG A 89 -7.37 3.18 -22.17
CA ARG A 89 -7.38 1.87 -21.51
C ARG A 89 -7.92 1.94 -20.09
N GLN A 90 -7.49 2.93 -19.32
CA GLN A 90 -7.90 3.12 -17.93
C GLN A 90 -9.41 3.39 -17.84
N LEU A 91 -9.92 4.30 -18.68
CA LEU A 91 -11.34 4.63 -18.78
C LEU A 91 -12.16 3.42 -19.26
N THR A 92 -11.70 2.72 -20.30
CA THR A 92 -12.39 1.53 -20.83
C THR A 92 -12.51 0.44 -19.77
N SER A 93 -11.44 0.19 -19.00
CA SER A 93 -11.45 -0.81 -17.93
C SER A 93 -12.33 -0.41 -16.75
N ALA A 94 -12.27 0.85 -16.32
CA ALA A 94 -13.01 1.31 -15.14
C ALA A 94 -14.52 1.38 -15.35
N TYR A 95 -14.96 1.64 -16.58
CA TYR A 95 -16.36 1.80 -16.94
C TYR A 95 -16.92 0.59 -17.71
N ARG A 96 -16.29 -0.58 -17.60
CA ARG A 96 -16.65 -1.81 -18.33
C ARG A 96 -18.16 -2.06 -18.39
N ASP A 97 -18.82 -2.08 -17.23
CA ASP A 97 -20.25 -2.42 -17.13
C ASP A 97 -21.15 -1.31 -17.70
N HIS A 98 -20.64 -0.09 -17.79
CA HIS A 98 -21.35 1.08 -18.32
C HIS A 98 -21.29 1.19 -19.84
N PHE A 99 -20.33 0.54 -20.52
CA PHE A 99 -20.32 0.52 -21.99
C PHE A 99 -21.58 -0.14 -22.56
N LYS A 100 -22.05 -1.24 -21.93
CA LYS A 100 -23.28 -1.92 -22.35
C LYS A 100 -24.51 -1.03 -22.11
N LEU A 101 -24.54 -0.31 -21.00
CA LEU A 101 -25.61 0.65 -20.68
C LEU A 101 -25.62 1.83 -21.66
N ALA A 102 -24.45 2.26 -22.12
CA ALA A 102 -24.25 3.28 -23.15
C ALA A 102 -24.50 2.77 -24.60
N GLY A 103 -24.89 1.51 -24.79
CA GLY A 103 -25.18 0.94 -26.12
C GLY A 103 -23.96 0.45 -26.90
N TYR A 104 -22.81 0.32 -26.26
CA TYR A 104 -21.55 -0.15 -26.87
C TYR A 104 -21.19 -1.57 -26.42
N GLN A 105 -20.54 -2.33 -27.31
CA GLN A 105 -19.98 -3.63 -26.97
C GLN A 105 -18.57 -3.43 -26.42
N TYR A 106 -18.40 -3.58 -25.10
CA TYR A 106 -17.11 -3.38 -24.41
C TYR A 106 -15.94 -4.12 -25.08
N GLU A 107 -16.12 -5.40 -25.43
CA GLU A 107 -15.04 -6.20 -26.03
C GLU A 107 -14.63 -5.68 -27.42
N VAL A 108 -15.58 -5.11 -28.17
CA VAL A 108 -15.30 -4.49 -29.48
C VAL A 108 -14.49 -3.21 -29.27
N ILE A 109 -14.97 -2.30 -28.41
CA ILE A 109 -14.27 -1.04 -28.12
C ILE A 109 -12.86 -1.30 -27.57
N ARG A 110 -12.71 -2.27 -26.67
CA ARG A 110 -11.41 -2.66 -26.12
C ARG A 110 -10.44 -3.13 -27.21
N ASN A 111 -10.90 -3.98 -28.13
CA ASN A 111 -10.07 -4.49 -29.21
C ASN A 111 -9.70 -3.39 -30.22
N ASP A 112 -10.65 -2.51 -30.54
CA ASP A 112 -10.44 -1.42 -31.50
C ASP A 112 -9.41 -0.40 -30.97
N ILE A 113 -9.38 -0.13 -29.66
CA ILE A 113 -8.34 0.70 -29.02
C ILE A 113 -6.93 0.12 -29.22
N GLU A 114 -6.79 -1.20 -29.16
CA GLU A 114 -5.50 -1.85 -29.39
C GLU A 114 -5.10 -1.84 -30.86
N ILE A 115 -6.06 -1.96 -31.78
CA ILE A 115 -5.81 -1.79 -33.21
C ILE A 115 -5.39 -0.35 -33.52
N ALA A 116 -6.03 0.65 -32.92
CA ALA A 116 -5.65 2.05 -33.06
C ALA A 116 -4.23 2.31 -32.52
N ALA A 117 -3.85 1.67 -31.42
CA ALA A 117 -2.48 1.73 -30.88
C ALA A 117 -1.43 1.17 -31.86
N LEU A 118 -1.72 0.02 -32.52
CA LEU A 118 -0.82 -0.56 -33.53
C LEU A 118 -0.58 0.44 -34.67
N ASN A 119 -1.68 1.03 -35.16
CA ASN A 119 -1.64 1.96 -36.28
C ASN A 119 -0.90 3.27 -35.94
N ALA A 120 -0.87 3.65 -34.66
CA ALA A 120 -0.12 4.80 -34.17
C ALA A 120 1.39 4.52 -33.99
N GLY A 121 1.86 3.30 -34.28
CA GLY A 121 3.26 2.91 -34.04
C GLY A 121 3.61 2.84 -32.55
N LEU A 122 2.60 2.92 -31.68
CA LEU A 122 2.74 2.57 -30.28
C LEU A 122 2.83 1.04 -30.21
N THR A 123 3.51 0.53 -29.19
CA THR A 123 3.38 -0.88 -28.87
C THR A 123 1.93 -1.11 -28.47
N ALA A 124 1.07 -1.46 -29.43
CA ALA A 124 -0.14 -2.17 -29.07
C ALA A 124 0.28 -3.42 -28.35
N MET A 125 -0.58 -3.88 -27.45
CA MET A 125 -0.43 -5.12 -26.70
C MET A 125 0.38 -6.21 -27.42
N GLU A 126 1.69 -6.18 -27.29
CA GLU A 126 2.47 -7.37 -27.05
C GLU A 126 2.14 -7.74 -25.60
N THR A 127 0.97 -8.41 -25.44
CA THR A 127 0.56 -9.25 -24.30
C THR A 127 0.01 -8.60 -23.00
N ASN A 128 -1.18 -7.96 -23.00
CA ASN A 128 -1.93 -7.66 -21.74
C ASN A 128 -2.54 -8.89 -21.03
N GLY A 129 -2.32 -10.12 -21.49
CA GLY A 129 -2.60 -11.29 -20.64
C GLY A 129 -1.74 -11.23 -19.38
N ALA A 130 -0.43 -11.20 -19.58
CA ALA A 130 0.55 -11.28 -18.50
C ALA A 130 0.57 -10.04 -17.59
N ALA A 131 0.44 -8.81 -18.12
CA ALA A 131 0.46 -7.60 -17.31
C ALA A 131 -0.83 -7.41 -16.48
N HIS A 132 -2.00 -7.73 -17.04
CA HIS A 132 -3.26 -7.70 -16.30
C HIS A 132 -3.31 -8.82 -15.26
N GLU A 133 -2.84 -10.01 -15.62
CA GLU A 133 -2.71 -11.14 -14.71
C GLU A 133 -1.75 -10.79 -13.57
N ALA A 134 -0.56 -10.25 -13.84
CA ALA A 134 0.39 -9.81 -12.82
C ALA A 134 -0.19 -8.73 -11.89
N ARG A 135 -0.96 -7.78 -12.42
CA ARG A 135 -1.65 -6.77 -11.60
C ARG A 135 -2.76 -7.38 -10.74
N THR A 136 -3.52 -8.32 -11.29
CA THR A 136 -4.57 -9.03 -10.56
C THR A 136 -3.98 -9.85 -9.42
N LEU A 137 -2.92 -10.59 -9.72
CA LEU A 137 -2.13 -11.39 -8.80
C LEU A 137 -1.50 -10.54 -7.69
N SER A 138 -0.81 -9.45 -8.02
CA SER A 138 -0.23 -8.55 -7.00
C SER A 138 -1.31 -7.95 -6.10
N SER A 139 -2.46 -7.55 -6.65
CA SER A 139 -3.61 -7.05 -5.88
C SER A 139 -4.26 -8.11 -5.00
N GLU A 140 -4.16 -9.40 -5.37
CA GLU A 140 -4.64 -10.52 -4.58
C GLU A 140 -3.77 -10.74 -3.34
N ALA A 141 -2.45 -10.83 -3.51
CA ALA A 141 -1.51 -10.92 -2.39
C ALA A 141 -1.59 -9.68 -1.49
N ALA A 142 -1.76 -8.48 -2.07
CA ALA A 142 -1.95 -7.25 -1.31
C ALA A 142 -3.19 -7.29 -0.41
N ARG A 143 -4.30 -7.89 -0.87
CA ARG A 143 -5.51 -8.08 -0.05
C ARG A 143 -5.24 -8.99 1.16
N SER A 144 -4.50 -10.09 0.98
CA SER A 144 -4.10 -10.98 2.08
C SER A 144 -3.22 -10.25 3.10
N VAL A 145 -2.19 -9.54 2.62
CA VAL A 145 -1.29 -8.72 3.46
C VAL A 145 -2.07 -7.67 4.25
N ASN A 146 -3.00 -6.97 3.61
CA ASN A 146 -3.78 -5.91 4.24
C ASN A 146 -4.76 -6.45 5.30
N LYS A 147 -5.35 -7.63 5.08
CA LYS A 147 -6.18 -8.29 6.10
C LYS A 147 -5.36 -8.73 7.31
N PHE A 148 -4.20 -9.30 7.08
CA PHE A 148 -3.27 -9.70 8.15
C PHE A 148 -2.72 -8.50 8.95
N THR A 149 -2.49 -7.37 8.26
CA THR A 149 -1.86 -6.15 8.80
C THR A 149 -2.43 -5.72 10.15
N PHE A 150 -3.75 -5.61 10.27
CA PHE A 150 -4.37 -5.06 11.48
C PHE A 150 -4.39 -6.07 12.63
N GLY A 151 -4.38 -7.38 12.33
CA GLY A 151 -4.16 -8.42 13.33
C GLY A 151 -2.75 -8.33 13.92
N LEU A 152 -1.73 -8.25 13.06
CA LEU A 152 -0.34 -8.09 13.47
C LEU A 152 -0.10 -6.78 14.23
N TYR A 153 -0.66 -5.67 13.74
CA TYR A 153 -0.60 -4.37 14.41
C TYR A 153 -1.12 -4.44 15.84
N ARG A 154 -2.30 -5.04 16.05
CA ARG A 154 -2.87 -5.21 17.40
C ARG A 154 -1.97 -6.02 18.32
N GLN A 155 -1.34 -7.09 17.82
CA GLN A 155 -0.39 -7.88 18.61
C GLN A 155 0.86 -7.08 18.99
N ALA A 156 1.37 -6.26 18.07
CA ALA A 156 2.49 -5.36 18.34
C ALA A 156 2.11 -4.28 19.36
N ALA A 157 0.91 -3.69 19.25
CA ALA A 157 0.39 -2.70 20.19
C ALA A 157 0.25 -3.27 21.61
N LEU A 158 -0.34 -4.46 21.75
CA LEU A 158 -0.47 -5.17 23.03
C LEU A 158 0.88 -5.46 23.68
N SER A 159 1.90 -5.77 22.88
CA SER A 159 3.24 -6.09 23.38
C SER A 159 4.06 -4.83 23.73
N GLY A 160 3.75 -3.69 23.10
CA GLY A 160 4.51 -2.44 23.20
C GLY A 160 4.02 -1.44 24.25
N GLY A 161 2.87 -1.66 24.89
CA GLY A 161 2.30 -0.72 25.88
C GLY A 161 1.91 0.62 25.25
N ASN A 162 2.35 1.75 25.82
CA ASN A 162 2.13 3.10 25.23
C ASN A 162 3.37 3.62 24.46
N ASN A 163 4.21 2.74 23.94
CA ASN A 163 5.39 3.12 23.17
C ASN A 163 5.09 3.20 21.67
N SER A 164 5.84 4.08 20.99
CA SER A 164 5.91 4.11 19.53
C SER A 164 6.45 2.76 19.04
N PHE A 165 5.82 2.16 18.04
CA PHE A 165 6.33 0.96 17.38
C PHE A 165 6.15 1.04 15.85
N PHE A 166 6.92 0.27 15.11
CA PHE A 166 6.87 0.24 13.65
C PHE A 166 7.07 -1.20 13.14
N ILE A 167 6.18 -1.69 12.31
CA ILE A 167 6.20 -3.07 11.81
C ILE A 167 5.92 -3.12 10.32
N SER A 168 6.37 -4.18 9.65
CA SER A 168 6.14 -4.41 8.22
C SER A 168 5.33 -5.69 8.02
N PRO A 169 3.99 -5.57 7.94
CA PRO A 169 3.13 -6.71 7.66
C PRO A 169 3.47 -7.38 6.34
N TYR A 170 3.74 -6.58 5.30
CA TYR A 170 4.18 -7.09 3.99
C TYR A 170 5.38 -8.03 4.13
N SER A 171 6.45 -7.56 4.77
CA SER A 171 7.65 -8.36 4.90
C SER A 171 7.38 -9.64 5.70
N VAL A 172 6.67 -9.55 6.84
CA VAL A 172 6.29 -10.71 7.66
C VAL A 172 5.46 -11.72 6.87
N SER A 173 4.45 -11.25 6.12
CA SER A 173 3.63 -12.10 5.25
C SER A 173 4.46 -12.78 4.17
N THR A 174 5.39 -12.08 3.53
CA THR A 174 6.30 -12.67 2.53
C THR A 174 7.16 -13.77 3.15
N ALA A 175 7.72 -13.52 4.33
CA ALA A 175 8.55 -14.46 5.06
C ALA A 175 7.77 -15.73 5.46
N LEU A 176 6.55 -15.57 5.96
CA LEU A 176 5.68 -16.70 6.31
C LEU A 176 5.15 -17.45 5.08
N ALA A 177 4.93 -16.75 3.96
CA ALA A 177 4.54 -17.39 2.71
C ALA A 177 5.65 -18.31 2.17
N MET A 178 6.94 -17.96 2.35
CA MET A 178 8.04 -18.89 2.03
C MET A 178 7.99 -20.16 2.87
N THR A 179 7.71 -20.06 4.18
CA THR A 179 7.59 -21.25 5.03
C THR A 179 6.33 -22.06 4.73
N TYR A 180 5.23 -21.39 4.36
CA TYR A 180 3.97 -22.04 3.98
C TYR A 180 4.13 -23.01 2.80
N ALA A 181 5.03 -22.72 1.85
CA ALA A 181 5.34 -23.64 0.74
C ALA A 181 5.73 -25.06 1.21
N GLY A 182 6.33 -25.14 2.41
CA GLY A 182 6.77 -26.38 3.04
C GLY A 182 5.79 -26.96 4.05
N ALA A 183 4.73 -26.24 4.42
CA ALA A 183 3.78 -26.64 5.46
C ALA A 183 2.76 -27.64 4.94
N ARG A 184 2.32 -28.60 5.76
CA ARG A 184 1.25 -29.56 5.44
C ARG A 184 0.26 -29.70 6.59
N GLY A 185 -0.91 -30.27 6.28
CA GLY A 185 -1.85 -30.75 7.30
C GLY A 185 -2.44 -29.64 8.18
N ALA A 186 -2.21 -29.70 9.49
CA ALA A 186 -2.70 -28.67 10.42
C ALA A 186 -1.91 -27.37 10.29
N THR A 187 -0.60 -27.46 10.11
CA THR A 187 0.29 -26.29 9.98
C THR A 187 -0.03 -25.46 8.75
N GLU A 188 -0.28 -26.12 7.62
CA GLU A 188 -0.72 -25.47 6.39
C GLU A 188 -2.02 -24.69 6.60
N ARG A 189 -3.06 -25.34 7.16
CA ARG A 189 -4.37 -24.73 7.39
C ARG A 189 -4.31 -23.53 8.35
N GLU A 190 -3.59 -23.66 9.46
CA GLU A 190 -3.41 -22.56 10.41
C GLU A 190 -2.76 -21.33 9.75
N MET A 191 -1.73 -21.56 8.94
CA MET A 191 -1.04 -20.48 8.22
C MET A 191 -1.93 -19.85 7.14
N GLU A 192 -2.63 -20.67 6.35
CA GLU A 192 -3.54 -20.21 5.30
C GLU A 192 -4.66 -19.33 5.87
N GLU A 193 -5.31 -19.78 6.94
CA GLU A 193 -6.39 -19.06 7.60
C GLU A 193 -5.90 -17.75 8.25
N ALA A 194 -4.81 -17.80 9.02
CA ALA A 194 -4.29 -16.64 9.75
C ALA A 194 -3.72 -15.55 8.83
N LEU A 195 -3.12 -15.95 7.71
CA LEU A 195 -2.49 -15.03 6.75
C LEU A 195 -3.41 -14.66 5.58
N PHE A 196 -4.62 -15.22 5.55
CA PHE A 196 -5.61 -15.03 4.50
C PHE A 196 -5.07 -15.38 3.11
N PHE A 197 -4.27 -16.45 3.03
CA PHE A 197 -3.65 -16.86 1.77
C PHE A 197 -4.70 -17.39 0.79
N SER A 198 -4.48 -17.07 -0.48
CA SER A 198 -5.26 -17.65 -1.56
C SER A 198 -4.56 -18.90 -2.11
N PRO A 199 -5.26 -19.74 -2.90
CA PRO A 199 -4.65 -20.93 -3.48
C PRO A 199 -3.39 -20.65 -4.30
N GLU A 200 -3.34 -19.51 -5.00
CA GLU A 200 -2.21 -19.09 -5.84
C GLU A 200 -1.26 -18.13 -5.09
N ILE A 201 -1.13 -18.27 -3.76
CA ILE A 201 -0.40 -17.30 -2.93
C ILE A 201 1.05 -17.10 -3.35
N HIS A 202 1.77 -18.14 -3.76
CA HIS A 202 3.18 -18.01 -4.15
C HIS A 202 3.32 -17.19 -5.43
N LYS A 203 2.51 -17.48 -6.45
CA LYS A 203 2.48 -16.74 -7.71
C LYS A 203 2.06 -15.29 -7.50
N SER A 204 1.03 -15.06 -6.69
CA SER A 204 0.54 -13.71 -6.36
C SER A 204 1.54 -12.90 -5.53
N MET A 205 2.21 -13.52 -4.56
CA MET A 205 3.30 -12.89 -3.81
C MET A 205 4.49 -12.56 -4.71
N GLY A 206 4.86 -13.44 -5.64
CA GLY A 206 5.91 -13.14 -6.62
C GLY A 206 5.57 -11.95 -7.50
N ALA A 207 4.32 -11.85 -7.96
CA ALA A 207 3.84 -10.67 -8.68
C ALA A 207 3.87 -9.39 -7.82
N LEU A 208 3.48 -9.47 -6.54
CA LEU A 208 3.52 -8.34 -5.61
C LEU A 208 4.97 -7.88 -5.32
N ILE A 209 5.88 -8.83 -5.08
CA ILE A 209 7.31 -8.56 -4.88
C ILE A 209 7.88 -7.87 -6.12
N SER A 210 7.54 -8.37 -7.31
CA SER A 210 7.96 -7.74 -8.57
C SER A 210 7.40 -6.33 -8.70
N GLU A 211 6.11 -6.11 -8.38
CA GLU A 211 5.48 -4.79 -8.47
C GLU A 211 6.15 -3.77 -7.53
N ILE A 212 6.50 -4.18 -6.31
CA ILE A 212 7.15 -3.32 -5.30
C ILE A 212 8.61 -3.04 -5.65
N ASN A 213 9.35 -4.05 -6.12
CA ASN A 213 10.78 -3.93 -6.38
C ASN A 213 11.11 -3.35 -7.76
N ASN A 214 10.20 -3.46 -8.73
CA ASN A 214 10.41 -2.95 -10.09
C ASN A 214 10.07 -1.45 -10.19
N VAL A 215 10.72 -0.66 -9.35
CA VAL A 215 10.67 0.80 -9.35
C VAL A 215 12.09 1.35 -9.58
N PRO A 216 12.26 2.43 -10.37
CA PRO A 216 13.56 3.06 -10.53
C PRO A 216 14.17 3.43 -9.17
N GLN A 217 15.47 3.17 -8.98
CA GLN A 217 16.14 3.40 -7.68
C GLN A 217 16.13 4.87 -7.22
N ASP A 218 15.95 5.81 -8.15
CA ASP A 218 15.81 7.23 -7.86
C ASP A 218 14.37 7.61 -7.44
N VAL A 219 13.39 6.74 -7.66
CA VAL A 219 12.01 6.87 -7.18
C VAL A 219 11.91 6.30 -5.77
N ALA A 220 12.26 5.02 -5.60
CA ALA A 220 12.24 4.37 -4.29
C ALA A 220 13.20 3.19 -4.24
N GLN A 221 13.58 2.82 -3.03
CA GLN A 221 14.34 1.62 -2.74
C GLN A 221 13.63 0.88 -1.62
N VAL A 222 13.04 -0.25 -1.98
CA VAL A 222 12.50 -1.21 -1.02
C VAL A 222 13.44 -2.41 -1.01
N SER A 223 13.98 -2.76 0.15
CA SER A 223 14.83 -3.93 0.31
C SER A 223 14.26 -4.81 1.41
N CYS A 224 13.68 -5.94 1.02
CA CYS A 224 13.26 -7.00 1.92
C CYS A 224 14.35 -8.07 1.97
N ALA A 225 15.06 -8.11 3.09
CA ALA A 225 16.04 -9.14 3.42
C ALA A 225 15.32 -10.35 4.05
N ASN A 226 14.52 -11.04 3.23
CA ASN A 226 13.83 -12.27 3.62
C ASN A 226 14.67 -13.48 3.23
N ALA A 227 14.99 -14.34 4.18
CA ALA A 227 15.77 -15.54 3.93
C ALA A 227 15.40 -16.69 4.87
N LEU A 228 15.57 -17.90 4.35
CA LEU A 228 15.45 -19.15 5.06
C LEU A 228 16.82 -19.80 5.19
N TRP A 229 17.17 -20.19 6.41
CA TRP A 229 18.48 -20.69 6.77
C TRP A 229 18.37 -22.11 7.33
N PRO A 230 18.36 -23.15 6.48
CA PRO A 230 18.29 -24.53 6.95
C PRO A 230 19.61 -24.98 7.59
N ALA A 231 19.55 -25.99 8.47
CA ALA A 231 20.78 -26.61 8.97
C ALA A 231 21.54 -27.33 7.84
N LYS A 232 22.87 -27.31 7.87
CA LYS A 232 23.75 -27.76 6.77
C LYS A 232 23.57 -29.22 6.32
N ASN A 233 22.99 -30.07 7.16
CA ASN A 233 22.80 -31.50 6.87
C ASN A 233 21.35 -31.84 6.51
N GLU A 234 20.45 -30.85 6.49
CA GLU A 234 19.06 -31.06 6.10
C GLU A 234 18.97 -31.23 4.59
N LYS A 235 18.33 -32.31 4.16
CA LYS A 235 18.02 -32.53 2.75
C LYS A 235 16.82 -31.66 2.39
N ILE A 236 17.03 -30.60 1.61
CA ILE A 236 15.92 -29.78 1.12
C ILE A 236 15.30 -30.42 -0.14
N LEU A 237 13.98 -30.52 -0.18
CA LEU A 237 13.26 -31.02 -1.35
C LEU A 237 13.37 -30.05 -2.53
N PRO A 238 13.58 -30.56 -3.76
CA PRO A 238 13.71 -29.72 -4.95
C PRO A 238 12.52 -28.79 -5.20
N ASP A 239 11.29 -29.29 -5.01
CA ASP A 239 10.07 -28.52 -5.28
C ASP A 239 9.94 -27.31 -4.35
N PHE A 240 10.18 -27.50 -3.04
CA PHE A 240 10.21 -26.40 -2.08
C PHE A 240 11.27 -25.36 -2.45
N ALA A 241 12.48 -25.81 -2.77
CA ALA A 241 13.55 -24.91 -3.16
C ALA A 241 13.27 -24.20 -4.49
N HIS A 242 12.53 -24.83 -5.41
CA HIS A 242 12.08 -24.21 -6.65
C HIS A 242 11.08 -23.10 -6.37
N THR A 243 10.01 -23.35 -5.61
CA THR A 243 9.00 -22.36 -5.22
C THR A 243 9.62 -21.14 -4.53
N VAL A 244 10.52 -21.37 -3.56
CA VAL A 244 11.18 -20.28 -2.83
C VAL A 244 12.06 -19.43 -3.76
N ARG A 245 12.80 -20.05 -4.68
CA ARG A 245 13.65 -19.32 -5.64
C ARG A 245 12.82 -18.58 -6.69
N GLU A 246 11.82 -19.24 -7.26
CA GLU A 246 11.01 -18.70 -8.35
C GLU A 246 10.20 -17.48 -7.93
N TYR A 247 9.45 -17.59 -6.83
CA TYR A 247 8.49 -16.55 -6.45
C TYR A 247 9.06 -15.51 -5.48
N TYR A 248 10.11 -15.84 -4.72
CA TYR A 248 10.62 -14.94 -3.68
C TYR A 248 12.04 -14.45 -3.95
N GLY A 249 12.74 -15.01 -4.94
CA GLY A 249 14.14 -14.69 -5.21
C GLY A 249 15.06 -15.00 -4.02
N ALA A 250 14.62 -15.86 -3.09
CA ALA A 250 15.35 -16.16 -1.87
C ALA A 250 16.26 -17.37 -2.05
N GLU A 251 17.50 -17.26 -1.55
CA GLU A 251 18.45 -18.37 -1.51
C GLU A 251 18.31 -19.15 -0.19
N LEU A 252 18.27 -20.48 -0.30
CA LEU A 252 18.34 -21.38 0.85
C LEU A 252 19.81 -21.62 1.17
N THR A 253 20.38 -20.83 2.09
CA THR A 253 21.79 -20.94 2.47
C THR A 253 21.94 -21.81 3.72
N PRO A 254 22.54 -23.01 3.63
CA PRO A 254 22.67 -23.87 4.79
C PRO A 254 23.68 -23.35 5.82
N LEU A 255 23.38 -23.49 7.11
CA LEU A 255 24.17 -23.02 8.24
C LEU A 255 24.59 -24.14 9.20
N ASP A 256 25.75 -23.98 9.85
CA ASP A 256 26.28 -24.96 10.80
C ASP A 256 25.86 -24.63 12.23
N TYR A 257 24.59 -24.87 12.57
CA TYR A 257 24.08 -24.62 13.92
C TYR A 257 24.69 -25.55 14.96
N ALA A 258 24.85 -26.84 14.64
CA ALA A 258 25.39 -27.84 15.55
C ALA A 258 26.88 -27.61 15.90
N GLY A 259 27.70 -27.30 14.90
CA GLY A 259 29.15 -27.11 15.08
C GLY A 259 29.55 -25.66 15.42
N ALA A 260 28.84 -24.66 14.88
CA ALA A 260 29.26 -23.26 14.95
C ALA A 260 28.07 -22.28 15.01
N PRO A 261 27.19 -22.34 16.03
CA PRO A 261 25.98 -21.52 16.10
C PRO A 261 26.27 -20.00 16.08
N GLU A 262 27.31 -19.55 16.80
CA GLU A 262 27.75 -18.15 16.76
C GLU A 262 28.37 -17.73 15.41
N GLY A 263 29.00 -18.67 14.70
CA GLY A 263 29.47 -18.44 13.33
C GLY A 263 28.30 -18.22 12.37
N SER A 264 27.27 -19.07 12.48
CA SER A 264 26.01 -18.96 11.75
C SER A 264 25.30 -17.64 12.05
N ARG A 265 25.21 -17.24 13.33
CA ARG A 265 24.65 -15.94 13.75
C ARG A 265 25.36 -14.76 13.07
N ARG A 266 26.70 -14.72 13.12
CA ARG A 266 27.48 -13.64 12.48
C ARG A 266 27.27 -13.60 10.97
N ARG A 267 27.16 -14.76 10.32
CA ARG A 267 26.90 -14.85 8.87
C ARG A 267 25.54 -14.24 8.51
N VAL A 268 24.49 -14.60 9.26
CA VAL A 268 23.14 -14.05 9.09
C VAL A 268 23.13 -12.54 9.30
N ASN A 269 23.68 -12.05 10.41
CA ASN A 269 23.71 -10.61 10.69
C ASN A 269 24.48 -9.82 9.62
N LYS A 270 25.62 -10.35 9.13
CA LYS A 270 26.38 -9.71 8.05
C LYS A 270 25.60 -9.66 6.73
N TRP A 271 24.83 -10.70 6.43
CA TRP A 271 23.97 -10.73 5.24
C TRP A 271 22.85 -9.69 5.37
N VAL A 272 22.14 -9.65 6.50
CA VAL A 272 21.08 -8.67 6.76
C VAL A 272 21.63 -7.25 6.68
N GLU A 273 22.78 -6.98 7.30
CA GLU A 273 23.42 -5.68 7.27
C GLU A 273 23.75 -5.25 5.82
N LYS A 274 24.24 -6.17 4.99
CA LYS A 274 24.48 -5.90 3.56
C LYS A 274 23.19 -5.57 2.81
N MET A 275 22.15 -6.38 3.00
CA MET A 275 20.87 -6.24 2.30
C MET A 275 20.13 -4.94 2.70
N THR A 276 20.33 -4.48 3.92
CA THR A 276 19.67 -3.29 4.49
C THR A 276 20.55 -2.05 4.50
N LYS A 277 21.60 -2.02 3.66
CA LYS A 277 22.54 -0.88 3.52
C LYS A 277 23.11 -0.41 4.88
N GLN A 278 23.40 -1.38 5.74
CA GLN A 278 23.95 -1.20 7.09
C GLN A 278 23.00 -0.55 8.10
N LYS A 279 21.70 -0.48 7.82
CA LYS A 279 20.70 0.13 8.71
C LYS A 279 20.15 -0.85 9.73
N ILE A 280 20.01 -2.12 9.34
CA ILE A 280 19.61 -3.16 10.27
C ILE A 280 20.86 -3.98 10.61
N LYS A 281 21.33 -3.78 11.84
CA LYS A 281 22.43 -4.52 12.43
C LYS A 281 21.89 -5.45 13.51
N ASP A 282 22.63 -6.53 13.75
CA ASP A 282 22.37 -7.47 14.83
C ASP A 282 20.91 -7.96 14.92
N LEU A 283 20.33 -8.35 13.77
CA LEU A 283 18.98 -8.92 13.71
C LEU A 283 18.84 -10.13 14.65
N VAL A 284 19.84 -11.01 14.63
CA VAL A 284 19.90 -12.20 15.45
C VAL A 284 20.72 -11.91 16.70
N PRO A 285 20.09 -11.89 17.90
CA PRO A 285 20.79 -11.62 19.15
C PRO A 285 21.71 -12.78 19.54
N ALA A 286 22.70 -12.50 20.39
CA ALA A 286 23.60 -13.52 20.93
C ALA A 286 22.79 -14.61 21.66
N GLY A 287 23.17 -15.88 21.47
CA GLY A 287 22.46 -17.02 22.06
C GLY A 287 21.09 -17.32 21.42
N ALA A 288 20.70 -16.63 20.33
CA ALA A 288 19.45 -16.93 19.66
C ALA A 288 19.45 -18.29 18.95
N PHE A 289 20.59 -18.68 18.38
CA PHE A 289 20.81 -19.97 17.73
C PHE A 289 21.42 -20.97 18.69
N THR A 290 20.85 -22.17 18.73
CA THR A 290 21.34 -23.29 19.54
C THR A 290 21.86 -24.40 18.62
N ARG A 291 22.37 -25.49 19.20
CA ARG A 291 22.85 -26.62 18.39
C ARG A 291 21.72 -27.41 17.74
N GLU A 292 20.52 -27.26 18.29
CA GLU A 292 19.29 -27.90 17.89
C GLU A 292 18.51 -27.09 16.84
N THR A 293 18.97 -25.87 16.50
CA THR A 293 18.30 -25.04 15.50
C THR A 293 18.25 -25.75 14.14
N LEU A 294 17.04 -25.94 13.60
CA LEU A 294 16.82 -26.69 12.36
C LEU A 294 16.55 -25.77 11.17
N LEU A 295 15.73 -24.73 11.40
CA LEU A 295 15.34 -23.77 10.38
C LEU A 295 15.13 -22.39 11.01
N THR A 296 15.84 -21.38 10.51
CA THR A 296 15.58 -19.99 10.89
C THR A 296 14.98 -19.23 9.72
N LEU A 297 13.91 -18.48 10.00
CA LEU A 297 13.36 -17.46 9.13
C LEU A 297 13.80 -16.08 9.61
N THR A 298 14.49 -15.33 8.75
CA THR A 298 14.86 -13.94 9.06
C THR A 298 14.10 -12.97 8.20
N ASN A 299 13.56 -11.93 8.84
CA ASN A 299 12.92 -10.82 8.19
C ASN A 299 13.59 -9.50 8.60
N ALA A 300 14.06 -8.75 7.61
CA ALA A 300 14.45 -7.37 7.82
C ALA A 300 14.06 -6.56 6.60
N VAL A 301 13.51 -5.37 6.80
CA VAL A 301 13.03 -4.55 5.70
C VAL A 301 13.49 -3.10 5.84
N TYR A 302 13.89 -2.55 4.70
CA TYR A 302 14.39 -1.20 4.53
C TYR A 302 13.58 -0.49 3.44
N PHE A 303 13.13 0.72 3.73
CA PHE A 303 12.43 1.57 2.76
C PHE A 303 13.08 2.93 2.70
N LYS A 304 13.34 3.39 1.47
CA LYS A 304 13.85 4.72 1.19
C LYS A 304 13.13 5.32 -0.01
N SER A 305 12.59 6.53 0.14
CA SER A 305 12.04 7.31 -0.96
C SER A 305 11.90 8.77 -0.55
N SER A 306 12.17 9.69 -1.49
CA SER A 306 11.95 11.12 -1.29
C SER A 306 10.47 11.46 -1.36
N TRP A 307 10.03 12.49 -0.64
CA TRP A 307 8.68 13.04 -0.85
C TRP A 307 8.51 13.50 -2.30
N LEU A 308 7.27 13.50 -2.80
CA LEU A 308 6.98 14.15 -4.08
C LEU A 308 7.28 15.65 -4.01
N GLU A 309 6.98 16.24 -2.86
CA GLU A 309 7.25 17.63 -2.52
C GLU A 309 7.86 17.65 -1.11
N GLU A 310 9.12 18.06 -1.03
CA GLU A 310 9.92 18.05 0.20
C GLU A 310 9.51 19.17 1.16
N PHE A 311 9.77 18.96 2.45
CA PHE A 311 9.70 20.03 3.45
C PHE A 311 10.95 20.91 3.33
N GLN A 312 10.81 22.20 3.63
CA GLN A 312 11.96 23.11 3.66
C GLN A 312 12.61 23.06 5.04
N PRO A 313 13.91 22.74 5.18
CA PRO A 313 14.59 22.67 6.47
C PRO A 313 14.48 23.96 7.30
N GLU A 314 14.34 25.12 6.64
CA GLU A 314 14.18 26.42 7.28
C GLU A 314 12.84 26.58 8.01
N ASP A 315 11.83 25.81 7.61
CA ASP A 315 10.49 25.79 8.23
C ASP A 315 10.39 24.73 9.35
N THR A 316 11.42 23.90 9.53
CA THR A 316 11.50 22.90 10.60
C THR A 316 11.89 23.56 11.92
N LEU A 317 10.96 23.56 12.88
CA LEU A 317 11.14 24.24 14.18
C LEU A 317 10.65 23.37 15.34
N PRO A 318 11.18 23.56 16.56
CA PRO A 318 10.60 22.96 17.76
C PRO A 318 9.15 23.42 17.96
N ARG A 319 8.21 22.48 18.11
CA ARG A 319 6.79 22.76 18.38
C ARG A 319 6.21 21.82 19.44
N PRO A 320 5.16 22.24 20.16
CA PRO A 320 4.51 21.40 21.16
C PRO A 320 3.93 20.11 20.54
N PHE A 321 4.18 18.99 21.20
CA PHE A 321 3.56 17.68 20.99
C PHE A 321 2.97 17.19 22.33
N TRP A 322 1.76 16.65 22.30
CA TRP A 322 0.95 16.31 23.47
C TRP A 322 0.80 14.78 23.60
N PRO A 323 1.81 14.05 24.13
CA PRO A 323 1.80 12.59 24.15
C PRO A 323 0.67 11.97 24.99
N ASP A 324 0.19 12.68 26.02
CA ASP A 324 -0.91 12.27 26.90
C ASP A 324 -2.16 13.16 26.76
N GLY A 325 -2.12 14.13 25.84
CA GLY A 325 -3.18 15.11 25.62
C GLY A 325 -3.24 16.27 26.63
N GLU A 326 -2.47 16.23 27.71
CA GLU A 326 -2.51 17.22 28.81
C GLU A 326 -1.20 17.99 28.98
N HIS A 327 -0.05 17.34 28.76
CA HIS A 327 1.28 17.91 28.90
C HIS A 327 1.97 17.96 27.55
N SER A 328 2.56 19.11 27.20
CA SER A 328 3.29 19.25 25.94
C SER A 328 4.79 19.14 26.13
N VAL A 329 5.46 18.46 25.19
CA VAL A 329 6.91 18.47 25.00
C VAL A 329 7.24 19.06 23.63
N ASN A 330 8.32 19.83 23.51
CA ASN A 330 8.72 20.35 22.21
C ASN A 330 9.42 19.27 21.39
N VAL A 331 8.97 19.06 20.16
CA VAL A 331 9.58 18.14 19.17
C VAL A 331 9.95 18.90 17.92
N VAL A 332 10.99 18.44 17.22
CA VAL A 332 11.37 19.02 15.93
C VAL A 332 10.28 18.72 14.92
N THR A 333 9.55 19.74 14.46
CA THR A 333 8.38 19.60 13.60
C THR A 333 8.64 20.29 12.26
N MET A 334 8.59 19.50 11.21
CA MET A 334 8.65 19.96 9.83
C MET A 334 7.33 20.63 9.45
N ARG A 335 7.39 21.64 8.59
CA ARG A 335 6.21 22.34 8.08
C ARG A 335 6.31 22.51 6.58
N ARG A 336 5.21 22.28 5.87
CA ARG A 336 5.08 22.65 4.46
C ARG A 336 3.62 22.91 4.10
N ARG A 337 3.40 23.64 3.03
CA ARG A 337 2.08 23.78 2.39
C ARG A 337 2.05 22.92 1.13
N GLY A 338 1.01 22.11 0.97
CA GLY A 338 0.71 21.39 -0.26
C GLY A 338 -0.59 21.90 -0.85
N GLU A 339 -0.66 22.09 -2.17
CA GLU A 339 -1.85 22.68 -2.82
C GLU A 339 -2.95 21.65 -3.13
N ALA A 340 -2.59 20.37 -3.30
CA ALA A 340 -3.53 19.32 -3.70
C ALA A 340 -3.16 17.97 -3.07
N LEU A 341 -3.31 17.87 -1.75
CA LEU A 341 -3.11 16.62 -1.01
C LEU A 341 -4.45 15.95 -0.72
N ASN A 342 -4.51 14.63 -0.87
CA ASN A 342 -5.71 13.89 -0.46
C ASN A 342 -5.84 14.00 1.06
N TYR A 343 -6.97 14.54 1.50
CA TYR A 343 -7.25 14.84 2.90
C TYR A 343 -8.73 14.61 3.22
N ALA A 344 -9.02 14.17 4.43
CA ALA A 344 -10.37 14.23 5.00
C ALA A 344 -10.32 14.59 6.49
N LYS A 345 -11.24 15.47 6.90
CA LYS A 345 -11.65 15.66 8.30
C LYS A 345 -12.87 14.79 8.56
N LEU A 346 -12.75 13.82 9.45
CA LEU A 346 -13.80 12.88 9.83
C LEU A 346 -14.17 13.10 11.30
N PRO A 347 -15.33 12.59 11.77
CA PRO A 347 -15.71 12.73 13.17
C PRO A 347 -14.69 12.16 14.17
N GLU A 348 -13.96 11.13 13.77
CA GLU A 348 -13.05 10.38 14.65
C GLU A 348 -11.58 10.79 14.46
N CYS A 349 -11.20 11.22 13.25
CA CYS A 349 -9.82 11.51 12.89
C CYS A 349 -9.69 12.49 11.72
N GLU A 350 -8.48 13.02 11.54
CA GLU A 350 -7.99 13.56 10.29
C GLU A 350 -7.11 12.53 9.60
N ILE A 351 -7.27 12.40 8.29
CA ILE A 351 -6.39 11.55 7.48
C ILE A 351 -5.82 12.37 6.33
N ILE A 352 -4.51 12.25 6.12
CA ILE A 352 -3.78 12.87 5.01
C ILE A 352 -2.93 11.83 4.30
N GLU A 353 -2.84 11.94 2.97
CA GLU A 353 -1.92 11.19 2.13
C GLU A 353 -0.78 12.10 1.66
N MET A 354 0.44 11.70 1.97
CA MET A 354 1.66 12.36 1.51
C MET A 354 2.35 11.44 0.47
N PRO A 355 2.27 11.77 -0.83
CA PRO A 355 2.87 10.95 -1.86
C PRO A 355 4.39 11.07 -1.85
N TYR A 356 5.07 9.95 -2.11
CA TYR A 356 6.50 9.94 -2.42
C TYR A 356 6.75 10.24 -3.91
N LYS A 357 8.01 10.47 -4.26
CA LYS A 357 8.47 10.68 -5.64
C LYS A 357 7.95 9.56 -6.54
N GLY A 358 7.50 9.93 -7.74
CA GLY A 358 6.90 9.00 -8.69
C GLY A 358 5.52 8.46 -8.31
N ARG A 359 4.94 8.86 -7.17
CA ARG A 359 3.59 8.48 -6.68
C ARG A 359 3.36 6.97 -6.60
N ARG A 360 4.43 6.17 -6.61
CA ARG A 360 4.40 4.72 -6.45
C ARG A 360 4.09 4.31 -5.02
N PHE A 361 4.49 5.14 -4.08
CA PHE A 361 4.24 4.94 -2.66
C PHE A 361 3.64 6.20 -2.07
N SER A 362 2.89 6.04 -0.99
CA SER A 362 2.38 7.15 -0.19
C SER A 362 2.51 6.84 1.30
N MET A 363 2.78 7.88 2.12
CA MET A 363 2.56 7.81 3.56
C MET A 363 1.16 8.32 3.89
N PHE A 364 0.40 7.53 4.64
CA PHE A 364 -0.85 7.96 5.26
C PHE A 364 -0.60 8.29 6.71
N VAL A 365 -1.15 9.40 7.20
CA VAL A 365 -1.14 9.74 8.63
C VAL A 365 -2.59 9.84 9.09
N ILE A 366 -2.93 9.09 10.13
CA ILE A 366 -4.24 9.05 10.77
C ILE A 366 -4.07 9.67 12.15
N LEU A 367 -4.56 10.89 12.28
CA LEU A 367 -4.46 11.70 13.49
C LEU A 367 -5.84 11.74 14.16
N PRO A 368 -5.99 11.27 15.41
CA PRO A 368 -7.25 11.41 16.15
C PRO A 368 -7.74 12.87 16.17
N ASP A 369 -9.06 13.10 16.18
CA ASP A 369 -9.58 14.48 16.27
C ASP A 369 -9.26 15.12 17.63
N LYS A 370 -9.35 14.32 18.69
CA LYS A 370 -9.06 14.74 20.07
C LYS A 370 -7.64 14.33 20.46
N ARG A 371 -6.93 15.21 21.17
CA ARG A 371 -5.57 14.94 21.66
C ARG A 371 -5.45 13.68 22.53
N ASN A 372 -6.50 13.35 23.28
CA ASN A 372 -6.60 12.13 24.10
C ASN A 372 -7.45 11.03 23.44
N GLY A 373 -7.67 11.12 22.12
CA GLY A 373 -8.54 10.21 21.36
C GLY A 373 -7.81 9.03 20.72
N PHE A 374 -6.52 8.83 21.00
CA PHE A 374 -5.70 7.82 20.32
C PHE A 374 -6.25 6.41 20.48
N ASP A 375 -6.57 6.00 21.72
CA ASP A 375 -7.04 4.63 21.99
C ASP A 375 -8.35 4.33 21.22
N ALA A 376 -9.29 5.28 21.19
CA ALA A 376 -10.54 5.13 20.45
C ALA A 376 -10.31 5.06 18.93
N ALA A 377 -9.38 5.87 18.40
CA ALA A 377 -9.01 5.81 16.98
C ALA A 377 -8.29 4.50 16.62
N GLU A 378 -7.46 3.98 17.52
CA GLU A 378 -6.73 2.73 17.37
C GLU A 378 -7.68 1.52 17.37
N GLU A 379 -8.71 1.50 18.23
CA GLU A 379 -9.72 0.44 18.27
C GLU A 379 -10.53 0.34 16.96
N MET A 380 -10.76 1.46 16.28
CA MET A 380 -11.47 1.51 15.00
C MET A 380 -10.62 1.07 13.80
N LEU A 381 -9.32 0.88 13.99
CA LEU A 381 -8.37 0.67 12.91
C LEU A 381 -8.53 -0.74 12.30
N SER A 382 -9.07 -0.80 11.08
CA SER A 382 -9.23 -2.02 10.29
C SER A 382 -9.03 -1.75 8.79
N ALA A 383 -8.91 -2.80 7.98
CA ALA A 383 -8.78 -2.67 6.53
C ALA A 383 -10.04 -2.05 5.90
N GLU A 384 -11.21 -2.46 6.37
CA GLU A 384 -12.51 -1.95 5.96
C GLU A 384 -12.67 -0.48 6.34
N GLN A 385 -12.27 -0.13 7.56
CA GLN A 385 -12.37 1.25 8.04
C GLN A 385 -11.39 2.18 7.30
N LEU A 386 -10.15 1.73 7.08
CA LEU A 386 -9.18 2.47 6.27
C LEU A 386 -9.69 2.71 4.85
N THR A 387 -10.34 1.71 4.25
CA THR A 387 -10.95 1.85 2.92
C THR A 387 -12.04 2.92 2.92
N LYS A 388 -12.96 2.87 3.89
CA LYS A 388 -14.03 3.88 4.06
C LYS A 388 -13.47 5.29 4.29
N TRP A 389 -12.37 5.42 5.03
CA TRP A 389 -11.70 6.70 5.24
C TRP A 389 -11.10 7.23 3.94
N ARG A 390 -10.40 6.38 3.18
CA ARG A 390 -9.80 6.75 1.88
C ARG A 390 -10.83 7.20 0.85
N GLU A 391 -11.99 6.55 0.79
CA GLU A 391 -13.09 6.94 -0.12
C GLU A 391 -13.63 8.35 0.14
N LYS A 392 -13.44 8.88 1.35
CA LYS A 392 -13.87 10.22 1.75
C LYS A 392 -12.78 11.29 1.56
N MET A 393 -11.56 10.87 1.22
CA MET A 393 -10.46 11.81 0.98
C MET A 393 -10.65 12.51 -0.35
N ALA A 394 -10.36 13.80 -0.36
CA ALA A 394 -10.37 14.61 -1.58
C ALA A 394 -9.14 15.52 -1.60
N PRO A 395 -8.66 15.92 -2.79
CA PRO A 395 -7.61 16.91 -2.90
C PRO A 395 -7.99 18.22 -2.20
N ARG A 396 -7.10 18.70 -1.33
CA ARG A 396 -7.21 19.97 -0.60
C ARG A 396 -5.85 20.66 -0.53
N ALA A 397 -5.89 21.99 -0.40
CA ALA A 397 -4.73 22.75 0.02
C ALA A 397 -4.56 22.55 1.54
N VAL A 398 -3.43 21.99 1.97
CA VAL A 398 -3.18 21.63 3.37
C VAL A 398 -1.86 22.24 3.83
N GLU A 399 -1.88 22.91 4.97
CA GLU A 399 -0.68 23.24 5.74
C GLU A 399 -0.38 22.09 6.71
N ILE A 400 0.73 21.41 6.49
CA ILE A 400 1.13 20.20 7.20
C ILE A 400 2.15 20.57 8.29
N PHE A 401 1.95 20.05 9.50
CA PHE A 401 2.94 20.02 10.56
C PHE A 401 3.17 18.56 10.96
N MET A 402 4.37 18.05 10.73
CA MET A 402 4.73 16.65 10.96
C MET A 402 6.03 16.54 11.78
N PRO A 403 6.06 15.78 12.88
CA PRO A 403 7.30 15.52 13.60
C PRO A 403 8.36 14.89 12.67
N LYS A 404 9.61 15.33 12.80
CA LYS A 404 10.79 14.64 12.28
C LYS A 404 11.17 13.56 13.30
N PHE A 405 11.21 12.30 12.88
CA PHE A 405 11.47 11.21 13.82
C PHE A 405 12.17 10.04 13.17
N LYS A 406 12.84 9.27 14.02
CA LYS A 406 13.54 8.05 13.65
C LYS A 406 13.15 6.96 14.62
N GLN A 407 12.91 5.77 14.07
CA GLN A 407 12.40 4.67 14.85
C GLN A 407 12.94 3.34 14.36
N GLU A 408 13.35 2.52 15.33
CA GLU A 408 13.82 1.16 15.12
C GLU A 408 13.00 0.24 16.01
N SER A 409 12.55 -0.89 15.49
CA SER A 409 11.76 -1.86 16.26
C SER A 409 12.21 -3.27 15.94
N SER A 410 12.35 -4.09 16.97
CA SER A 410 12.78 -5.49 16.88
C SER A 410 11.76 -6.38 17.57
N TYR A 411 11.41 -7.49 16.94
CA TYR A 411 10.39 -8.40 17.40
C TYR A 411 10.85 -9.85 17.29
N GLU A 412 10.50 -10.63 18.31
CA GLU A 412 10.37 -12.08 18.23
C GLU A 412 8.87 -12.34 18.06
N LEU A 413 8.47 -12.80 16.88
CA LEU A 413 7.07 -12.83 16.44
C LEU A 413 6.35 -14.12 16.83
N THR A 414 7.03 -15.18 17.28
CA THR A 414 6.42 -16.49 17.53
C THR A 414 5.18 -16.38 18.39
N SER A 415 5.29 -15.74 19.56
CA SER A 415 4.15 -15.59 20.47
C SER A 415 3.02 -14.70 19.92
N MET A 416 3.33 -13.72 19.08
CA MET A 416 2.32 -12.89 18.40
C MET A 416 1.58 -13.69 17.34
N LEU A 417 2.31 -14.46 16.52
CA LEU A 417 1.77 -15.27 15.44
C LEU A 417 0.95 -16.45 15.97
N SER A 418 1.35 -17.07 17.07
CA SER A 418 0.54 -18.10 17.75
C SER A 418 -0.80 -17.55 18.23
N ARG A 419 -0.84 -16.33 18.78
CA ARG A 419 -2.11 -15.66 19.15
C ARG A 419 -2.96 -15.27 17.94
N LEU A 420 -2.38 -15.22 16.74
CA LEU A 420 -3.09 -15.02 15.48
C LEU A 420 -3.52 -16.33 14.81
N GLY A 421 -3.27 -17.48 15.45
CA GLY A 421 -3.72 -18.80 14.97
C GLY A 421 -2.60 -19.70 14.44
N ILE A 422 -1.38 -19.20 14.29
CA ILE A 422 -0.25 -19.98 13.76
C ILE A 422 0.52 -20.60 14.93
N SER A 423 0.03 -21.71 15.49
CA SER A 423 0.62 -22.30 16.70
C SER A 423 1.48 -23.51 16.39
N SER A 424 1.00 -24.41 15.54
CA SER A 424 1.68 -25.65 15.19
C SER A 424 3.02 -25.41 14.50
N ALA A 425 3.15 -24.34 13.70
CA ALA A 425 4.40 -24.00 12.99
C ALA A 425 5.60 -23.78 13.93
N PHE A 426 5.36 -23.42 15.19
CA PHE A 426 6.38 -23.11 16.19
C PHE A 426 6.52 -24.20 17.27
N SER A 427 5.96 -25.39 17.02
CA SER A 427 6.01 -26.50 17.96
C SER A 427 6.56 -27.76 17.30
N PRO A 428 6.98 -28.78 18.08
CA PRO A 428 7.41 -30.06 17.52
C PRO A 428 6.32 -30.81 16.72
N SER A 429 5.05 -30.39 16.80
CA SER A 429 3.97 -30.96 15.99
C SER A 429 3.86 -30.30 14.60
N ALA A 430 4.74 -29.35 14.27
CA ALA A 430 4.77 -28.74 12.95
C ALA A 430 4.95 -29.81 11.87
N ASP A 431 4.16 -29.70 10.81
CA ASP A 431 4.36 -30.49 9.62
C ASP A 431 4.96 -29.62 8.53
N PHE A 432 6.29 -29.57 8.50
CA PHE A 432 7.08 -29.02 7.40
C PHE A 432 7.69 -30.12 6.53
N SER A 433 7.02 -31.27 6.40
CA SER A 433 7.54 -32.42 5.66
C SER A 433 7.80 -32.13 4.18
N ALA A 434 7.17 -31.11 3.60
CA ALA A 434 7.47 -30.68 2.23
C ALA A 434 8.75 -29.85 2.11
N VAL A 435 9.39 -29.46 3.23
CA VAL A 435 10.73 -28.85 3.23
C VAL A 435 11.80 -29.93 3.05
N THR A 436 11.73 -31.02 3.81
CA THR A 436 12.83 -32.01 3.88
C THR A 436 12.48 -33.45 3.45
N GLY A 437 11.20 -33.75 3.28
CA GLY A 437 10.68 -35.10 3.06
C GLY A 437 10.48 -35.90 4.34
N THR A 438 10.80 -35.33 5.51
CA THR A 438 10.59 -35.93 6.83
C THR A 438 9.94 -34.94 7.78
N GLY A 439 9.22 -35.43 8.79
CA GLY A 439 8.72 -34.59 9.88
C GLY A 439 9.83 -34.14 10.84
N GLY A 440 9.45 -33.38 11.87
CA GLY A 440 10.35 -32.98 12.97
C GLY A 440 11.08 -31.66 12.78
N VAL A 441 10.85 -30.96 11.66
CA VAL A 441 11.28 -29.57 11.45
C VAL A 441 10.16 -28.64 11.88
N HIS A 442 10.50 -27.60 12.64
CA HIS A 442 9.59 -26.51 13.04
C HIS A 442 10.35 -25.18 12.99
N ILE A 443 9.61 -24.07 13.03
CA ILE A 443 10.21 -22.74 13.11
C ILE A 443 10.58 -22.49 14.57
N ASP A 444 11.86 -22.42 14.87
CA ASP A 444 12.33 -22.17 16.24
C ASP A 444 12.01 -20.73 16.68
N LYS A 445 12.29 -19.74 15.82
CA LYS A 445 12.11 -18.31 16.09
C LYS A 445 11.76 -17.56 14.81
N ALA A 446 10.87 -16.59 14.92
CA ALA A 446 10.54 -15.65 13.85
C ALA A 446 11.03 -14.26 14.22
N LEU A 447 12.19 -13.87 13.68
CA LEU A 447 12.84 -12.59 14.01
C LEU A 447 12.52 -11.53 12.96
N HIS A 448 12.02 -10.39 13.43
CA HIS A 448 11.63 -9.26 12.58
C HIS A 448 12.21 -7.95 13.08
N LYS A 449 12.82 -7.19 12.18
CA LYS A 449 13.38 -5.88 12.51
C LYS A 449 13.08 -4.85 11.43
N THR A 450 12.70 -3.65 11.87
CA THR A 450 12.32 -2.54 11.01
C THR A 450 13.05 -1.27 11.41
N PHE A 451 13.18 -0.39 10.45
CA PHE A 451 13.80 0.91 10.61
C PHE A 451 13.04 1.93 9.75
N ILE A 452 12.77 3.11 10.30
CA ILE A 452 12.24 4.26 9.58
C ILE A 452 12.92 5.54 10.05
N ASP A 453 13.21 6.44 9.11
CA ASP A 453 13.77 7.76 9.36
C ASP A 453 12.98 8.77 8.52
N VAL A 454 12.10 9.52 9.16
CA VAL A 454 11.22 10.51 8.53
C VAL A 454 11.85 11.88 8.67
N ALA A 455 12.22 12.47 7.53
CA ALA A 455 12.91 13.75 7.44
C ALA A 455 12.31 14.64 6.33
N GLU A 456 12.91 15.81 6.14
CA GLU A 456 12.41 16.85 5.24
C GLU A 456 12.40 16.41 3.78
N GLU A 457 13.38 15.60 3.37
CA GLU A 457 13.52 15.13 1.99
C GLU A 457 12.65 13.91 1.69
N GLY A 458 12.27 13.13 2.71
CA GLY A 458 11.57 11.87 2.51
C GLY A 458 11.65 10.92 3.69
N THR A 459 11.42 9.64 3.39
CA THR A 459 11.79 8.54 4.28
C THR A 459 13.16 8.01 3.84
N GLU A 460 14.11 8.19 4.74
CA GLU A 460 15.54 7.88 4.77
C GLU A 460 16.47 8.50 3.69
N ALA A 461 17.12 9.63 4.04
CA ALA A 461 18.07 10.36 3.20
C ALA A 461 19.44 10.65 3.88
N ALA A 462 20.45 11.01 3.06
CA ALA A 462 21.70 11.68 3.43
C ALA A 462 22.04 12.72 2.32
N ALA A 463 22.53 13.91 2.71
CA ALA A 463 22.32 15.24 2.08
C ALA A 463 23.09 15.61 0.78
N ALA A 464 22.55 16.56 -0.02
CA ALA A 464 23.10 17.92 -0.32
C ALA A 464 22.45 18.64 -1.55
N THR A 465 21.75 19.76 -1.28
CA THR A 465 21.43 21.00 -2.05
C THR A 465 21.23 21.04 -3.58
N ALA A 466 20.07 21.58 -4.00
CA ALA A 466 19.99 22.66 -5.00
C ALA A 466 18.71 23.50 -4.80
N ILE A 467 18.87 24.78 -4.43
CA ILE A 467 17.76 25.74 -4.26
C ILE A 467 17.37 26.30 -5.64
N ILE A 468 16.13 26.10 -6.07
CA ILE A 468 15.55 26.82 -7.22
C ILE A 468 14.46 27.74 -6.69
N MET A 469 14.75 29.05 -6.64
CA MET A 469 13.74 30.06 -6.34
C MET A 469 12.91 30.37 -7.60
N LYS A 470 11.59 30.23 -7.51
CA LYS A 470 10.65 30.88 -8.42
C LYS A 470 9.91 31.99 -7.66
N ARG A 471 9.90 33.20 -8.22
CA ARG A 471 8.95 34.25 -7.85
C ARG A 471 7.63 33.98 -8.54
N THR A 472 6.52 34.12 -7.83
CA THR A 472 5.21 34.37 -8.44
C THR A 472 4.45 35.44 -7.67
N SER A 473 3.79 36.31 -8.44
CA SER A 473 3.03 37.48 -7.99
C SER A 473 1.53 37.22 -8.01
N LEU A 474 0.86 37.95 -7.11
CA LEU A 474 -0.56 38.34 -7.03
C LEU A 474 -1.61 37.24 -6.78
N ALA A 475 -2.31 37.47 -5.65
CA ALA A 475 -3.32 36.64 -5.02
C ALA A 475 -4.57 36.41 -5.87
N GLU A 476 -4.89 35.15 -6.11
CA GLU A 476 -6.27 34.68 -6.14
C GLU A 476 -6.67 34.30 -4.71
N ARG A 477 -7.93 34.55 -4.33
CA ARG A 477 -8.48 34.19 -3.01
C ARG A 477 -8.05 32.76 -2.65
N PRO A 478 -7.37 32.52 -1.51
CA PRO A 478 -6.93 31.17 -1.19
C PRO A 478 -8.18 30.29 -1.07
N ALA A 479 -8.19 29.17 -1.80
CA ALA A 479 -8.99 28.03 -1.38
C ALA A 479 -8.74 27.82 0.13
N ASP A 480 -9.79 27.55 0.92
CA ASP A 480 -9.67 27.41 2.38
C ASP A 480 -8.55 26.40 2.71
N VAL A 481 -7.36 26.92 3.07
CA VAL A 481 -6.20 26.09 3.40
C VAL A 481 -6.48 25.46 4.74
N VAL A 482 -6.63 24.14 4.77
CA VAL A 482 -6.85 23.41 6.02
C VAL A 482 -5.51 23.16 6.71
N THR A 483 -5.51 23.12 8.04
CA THR A 483 -4.29 22.82 8.80
C THR A 483 -4.35 21.38 9.29
N PHE A 484 -3.40 20.55 8.87
CA PHE A 484 -3.18 19.23 9.43
C PHE A 484 -1.96 19.28 10.36
N ARG A 485 -2.17 19.05 11.66
CA ARG A 485 -1.11 19.18 12.66
C ARG A 485 -0.99 17.90 13.49
N ALA A 486 0.02 17.09 13.19
CA ALA A 486 0.36 15.89 13.94
C ALA A 486 1.08 16.24 15.27
N ASP A 487 0.38 16.92 16.18
CA ASP A 487 0.90 17.38 17.48
C ASP A 487 0.51 16.50 18.67
N HIS A 488 -0.02 15.30 18.44
CA HIS A 488 -0.37 14.32 19.46
C HIS A 488 -0.34 12.92 18.83
N PRO A 489 -0.48 11.82 19.60
CA PRO A 489 -0.28 10.48 19.08
C PRO A 489 -1.06 10.17 17.80
N PHE A 490 -0.40 9.54 16.83
CA PHE A 490 -0.98 9.22 15.52
C PHE A 490 -0.50 7.87 14.99
N VAL A 491 -1.30 7.29 14.10
CA VAL A 491 -0.94 6.10 13.32
C VAL A 491 -0.43 6.54 11.95
N TYR A 492 0.58 5.86 11.43
CA TYR A 492 1.08 6.10 10.08
C TYR A 492 1.26 4.79 9.32
N LEU A 493 1.03 4.84 8.00
CA LEU A 493 1.19 3.71 7.09
C LEU A 493 1.99 4.12 5.87
N ILE A 494 2.77 3.19 5.31
CA ILE A 494 3.38 3.36 3.99
C ILE A 494 2.77 2.30 3.08
N THR A 495 2.19 2.74 1.96
CA THR A 495 1.53 1.84 0.98
C THR A 495 2.15 1.93 -0.40
N GLU A 496 2.12 0.83 -1.14
CA GLU A 496 2.37 0.81 -2.58
C GLU A 496 1.02 1.03 -3.29
N ASN A 497 0.96 2.02 -4.18
CA ASN A 497 -0.29 2.58 -4.67
C ASN A 497 -0.92 1.78 -5.82
N ASN A 498 -0.15 0.97 -6.56
CA ASN A 498 -0.70 0.20 -7.68
C ASN A 498 -1.46 -1.05 -7.22
N SER A 499 -0.89 -1.76 -6.24
CA SER A 499 -1.44 -2.97 -5.62
C SER A 499 -2.30 -2.66 -4.39
N GLY A 500 -2.08 -1.50 -3.76
CA GLY A 500 -2.71 -1.11 -2.51
C GLY A 500 -2.09 -1.79 -1.27
N ALA A 501 -0.96 -2.48 -1.40
CA ALA A 501 -0.32 -3.20 -0.31
C ALA A 501 0.18 -2.25 0.79
N ILE A 502 -0.12 -2.57 2.05
CA ILE A 502 0.45 -1.91 3.23
C ILE A 502 1.82 -2.51 3.52
N LEU A 503 2.87 -1.78 3.16
CA LEU A 503 4.24 -2.20 3.38
C LEU A 503 4.61 -2.09 4.85
N PHE A 504 4.17 -1.00 5.49
CA PHE A 504 4.48 -0.71 6.87
C PHE A 504 3.33 -0.02 7.58
N ILE A 505 3.27 -0.24 8.89
CA ILE A 505 2.35 0.42 9.79
C ILE A 505 3.04 0.66 11.12
N GLY A 506 2.78 1.81 11.74
CA GLY A 506 3.30 2.14 13.05
C GLY A 506 2.46 3.18 13.74
N ARG A 507 2.81 3.45 14.99
CA ARG A 507 2.27 4.57 15.75
C ARG A 507 3.39 5.39 16.36
N TYR A 508 3.17 6.69 16.42
CA TYR A 508 4.06 7.64 17.05
C TYR A 508 3.36 8.18 18.30
N MET A 509 3.74 7.66 19.47
CA MET A 509 3.13 8.00 20.76
C MET A 509 3.86 9.13 21.47
N LYS A 510 5.18 9.14 21.35
CA LYS A 510 6.08 10.08 22.01
C LYS A 510 7.39 10.20 21.23
N PRO A 511 8.04 11.38 21.27
CA PRO A 511 9.36 11.61 20.68
C PRO A 511 10.48 10.77 21.29
#